data_AF-A0A9X1PDG7-F1
#
_entry.id   AF-A0A9X1PDG7-F1
#
_cell.length_a   1.000
_cell.length_b   1.000
_cell.length_c   1.000
_cell.angle_alpha   90.00
_cell.angle_beta   90.00
_cell.angle_gamma   90.00
#
_symmetry.space_group_name_H-M   'P 1'
#
loop_
_entity.id
_entity.type
_entity.pdbx_description
1 polymer ?
#
loop_
_entity_poly.entity_id
_entity_poly.type
_entity_poly.pdbx_seq_one_letter_code
_entity_poly.pdbx_strand_id
1 'polypeptide(L)'
;MLEIYISYCFRNPLPSIAVFITLIPLILIILRKAYIDPSFKLLLFYLIIKLLIDIAMLCSAANHENNILYFNLAIPVNYAFLGGMFYFKFDSSSLKKGLLASIVGFFAFTAWDVFNSNSEITDLHNHRAVLFAKTVEGVLIITLILLFFYEIIKSLQIPNLLTFPFFWVCSGLLLYYSSFIFIAPVLHYTATWNHSVDMGITETIPTIFEIVCALFFSVGIYHFSAADYAKQ
;
A
#
# COMPACT_ATOMS: atom_id res chain seq x y z
N MET A 1 -4.71 -30.14 -4.51
CA MET A 1 -3.91 -28.93 -4.21
C MET A 1 -4.32 -27.78 -5.13
N LEU A 2 -4.02 -27.82 -6.43
CA LEU A 2 -4.32 -26.71 -7.36
C LEU A 2 -5.84 -26.38 -7.48
N GLU A 3 -6.71 -27.38 -7.39
CA GLU A 3 -8.17 -27.22 -7.40
C GLU A 3 -8.71 -26.35 -6.26
N ILE A 4 -8.09 -26.39 -5.08
CA ILE A 4 -8.51 -25.59 -3.91
C ILE A 4 -8.30 -24.11 -4.21
N TYR A 5 -7.14 -23.75 -4.77
CA TYR A 5 -6.82 -22.37 -5.16
C TYR A 5 -7.70 -21.88 -6.30
N ILE A 6 -7.94 -22.72 -7.33
CA ILE A 6 -8.87 -22.38 -8.42
C ILE A 6 -10.27 -22.12 -7.87
N SER A 7 -10.78 -23.01 -7.00
CA SER A 7 -12.10 -22.87 -6.39
C SER A 7 -12.20 -21.59 -5.56
N TYR A 8 -11.15 -21.29 -4.78
CA TYR A 8 -11.08 -20.05 -4.00
C TYR A 8 -11.13 -18.81 -4.90
N CYS A 9 -10.34 -18.77 -5.98
CA CYS A 9 -10.34 -17.65 -6.93
C CYS A 9 -11.70 -17.46 -7.62
N PHE A 10 -12.43 -18.54 -7.93
CA PHE A 10 -13.78 -18.43 -8.48
C PHE A 10 -14.82 -17.95 -7.47
N ARG A 11 -14.67 -18.33 -6.19
CA ARG A 11 -15.55 -17.88 -5.10
C ARG A 11 -15.28 -16.43 -4.69
N ASN A 12 -14.02 -16.00 -4.72
CA ASN A 12 -13.57 -14.68 -4.29
C ASN A 12 -12.80 -13.95 -5.41
N PRO A 13 -13.47 -13.63 -6.55
CA PRO A 13 -12.78 -13.13 -7.74
C PRO A 13 -12.11 -11.77 -7.50
N LEU A 14 -12.74 -10.88 -6.74
CA LEU A 14 -12.25 -9.53 -6.54
C LEU A 14 -10.93 -9.48 -5.73
N PRO A 15 -10.81 -10.12 -4.55
CA PRO A 15 -9.53 -10.25 -3.85
C PRO A 15 -8.45 -10.91 -4.71
N SER A 16 -8.79 -11.98 -5.45
CA SER A 16 -7.84 -12.64 -6.34
C SER A 16 -7.34 -11.73 -7.46
N ILE A 17 -8.21 -10.93 -8.07
CA ILE A 17 -7.81 -9.93 -9.07
C ILE A 17 -6.86 -8.90 -8.46
N ALA A 18 -7.12 -8.42 -7.24
CA ALA A 18 -6.24 -7.47 -6.55
C ALA A 18 -4.83 -8.02 -6.28
N VAL A 19 -4.69 -9.33 -6.04
CA VAL A 19 -3.37 -9.97 -5.96
C VAL A 19 -2.68 -9.93 -7.32
N PHE A 20 -3.32 -10.49 -8.36
CA PHE A 20 -2.68 -10.70 -9.66
C PHE A 20 -2.50 -9.42 -10.48
N ILE A 21 -3.30 -8.37 -10.26
CA ILE A 21 -3.14 -7.08 -10.94
C ILE A 21 -1.79 -6.44 -10.59
N THR A 22 -1.20 -6.77 -9.43
CA THR A 22 0.13 -6.32 -9.00
C THR A 22 1.24 -6.76 -9.98
N LEU A 23 1.01 -7.83 -10.76
CA LEU A 23 1.95 -8.29 -11.79
C LEU A 23 2.13 -7.26 -12.91
N ILE A 24 1.10 -6.48 -13.25
CA ILE A 24 1.16 -5.49 -14.34
C ILE A 24 2.22 -4.42 -14.06
N PRO A 25 2.15 -3.63 -12.96
CA PRO A 25 3.17 -2.62 -12.68
C PRO A 25 4.54 -3.27 -12.41
N LEU A 26 4.58 -4.47 -11.85
CA LEU A 26 5.83 -5.20 -11.60
C LEU A 26 6.58 -5.51 -12.90
N ILE A 27 5.89 -6.11 -13.88
CA ILE A 27 6.45 -6.43 -15.19
C ILE A 27 6.84 -5.13 -15.92
N LEU A 28 5.98 -4.10 -15.87
CA LEU A 28 6.25 -2.82 -16.53
C LEU A 28 7.52 -2.13 -16.00
N ILE A 29 7.78 -2.16 -14.68
CA ILE A 29 9.01 -1.57 -14.12
C ILE A 29 10.26 -2.22 -14.72
N ILE A 30 10.23 -3.54 -14.90
CA ILE A 30 11.36 -4.31 -15.44
C ILE A 30 11.51 -4.01 -16.93
N LEU A 31 10.43 -4.05 -17.71
CA LEU A 31 10.43 -3.82 -19.16
C LEU A 31 10.86 -2.39 -19.51
N ARG A 32 10.40 -1.38 -18.75
CA ARG A 32 10.75 0.03 -18.95
C ARG A 32 12.08 0.42 -18.29
N LYS A 33 12.72 -0.51 -17.57
CA LYS A 33 13.91 -0.26 -16.74
C LYS A 33 13.72 0.94 -15.80
N ALA A 34 12.51 1.12 -15.29
CA ALA A 34 12.18 2.23 -14.41
C ALA A 34 12.94 2.16 -13.06
N TYR A 35 13.41 0.97 -12.68
CA TYR A 35 14.22 0.73 -11.48
C TYR A 35 15.58 1.48 -11.45
N ILE A 36 15.97 2.15 -12.54
CA ILE A 36 17.14 3.04 -12.54
C ILE A 36 16.89 4.25 -11.63
N ASP A 37 15.66 4.78 -11.59
CA ASP A 37 15.29 5.82 -10.62
C ASP A 37 15.17 5.20 -9.21
N PRO A 38 15.81 5.78 -8.18
CA PRO A 38 15.77 5.25 -6.81
C PRO A 38 14.36 5.11 -6.23
N SER A 39 13.44 6.03 -6.57
CA SER A 39 12.05 5.98 -6.11
C SER A 39 11.30 4.82 -6.74
N PHE A 40 11.46 4.60 -8.06
CA PHE A 40 10.88 3.43 -8.74
C PHE A 40 11.56 2.12 -8.36
N LYS A 41 12.82 2.14 -7.93
CA LYS A 41 13.50 0.99 -7.32
C LYS A 41 12.87 0.60 -5.98
N LEU A 42 12.52 1.56 -5.14
CA LEU A 42 11.75 1.28 -3.92
C LEU A 42 10.34 0.77 -4.25
N LEU A 43 9.69 1.33 -5.28
CA LEU A 43 8.39 0.83 -5.76
C LEU A 43 8.50 -0.63 -6.24
N LEU A 44 9.59 -1.01 -6.91
CA LEU A 44 9.84 -2.39 -7.31
C LEU A 44 9.90 -3.33 -6.10
N PHE A 45 10.70 -2.97 -5.08
CA PHE A 45 10.81 -3.78 -3.87
C PHE A 45 9.48 -3.87 -3.12
N TYR A 46 8.74 -2.76 -3.03
CA TYR A 46 7.38 -2.75 -2.51
C TYR A 46 6.48 -3.74 -3.25
N LEU A 47 6.41 -3.68 -4.59
CA LEU A 47 5.54 -4.55 -5.38
C LEU A 47 5.90 -6.03 -5.25
N ILE A 48 7.19 -6.36 -5.17
CA ILE A 48 7.65 -7.74 -4.93
C ILE A 48 7.20 -8.21 -3.56
N ILE A 49 7.48 -7.45 -2.51
CA ILE A 49 7.14 -7.84 -1.13
C ILE A 49 5.63 -7.90 -0.94
N LYS A 50 4.89 -6.93 -1.47
CA LYS A 50 3.43 -6.92 -1.50
C LYS A 50 2.91 -8.20 -2.15
N LEU A 51 3.37 -8.54 -3.36
CA LEU A 51 2.91 -9.74 -4.06
C LEU A 51 3.21 -11.02 -3.26
N LEU A 52 4.37 -11.12 -2.63
CA LEU A 52 4.72 -12.28 -1.77
C LEU A 52 3.77 -12.39 -0.57
N ILE A 53 3.48 -11.27 0.10
CA ILE A 53 2.55 -11.22 1.22
C ILE A 53 1.12 -11.57 0.76
N ASP A 54 0.66 -11.00 -0.34
CA ASP A 54 -0.68 -11.24 -0.86
C ASP A 54 -0.87 -12.70 -1.30
N ILE A 55 0.14 -13.31 -1.93
CA ILE A 55 0.12 -14.74 -2.25
C ILE A 55 0.08 -15.57 -0.97
N ALA A 56 0.86 -15.24 0.05
CA ALA A 56 0.81 -15.93 1.34
C ALA A 56 -0.57 -15.81 1.99
N MET A 57 -1.16 -14.62 1.98
CA MET A 57 -2.51 -14.37 2.49
C MET A 57 -3.59 -15.14 1.73
N LEU A 58 -3.47 -15.21 0.39
CA LEU A 58 -4.36 -16.00 -0.46
C LEU A 58 -4.22 -17.50 -0.18
N CYS A 59 -3.00 -17.98 0.02
CA CYS A 59 -2.75 -19.38 0.36
C CYS A 59 -3.34 -19.77 1.72
N SER A 60 -3.11 -18.96 2.75
CA SER A 60 -3.70 -19.20 4.07
C SER A 60 -5.23 -19.12 4.02
N ALA A 61 -5.80 -18.13 3.31
CA ALA A 61 -7.25 -18.02 3.16
C ALA A 61 -7.87 -19.22 2.43
N ALA A 62 -7.21 -19.74 1.39
CA ALA A 62 -7.64 -20.92 0.67
C ALA A 62 -7.64 -22.20 1.54
N ASN A 63 -6.77 -22.24 2.55
CA ASN A 63 -6.70 -23.33 3.54
C ASN A 63 -7.53 -23.05 4.82
N HIS A 64 -8.32 -21.97 4.85
CA HIS A 64 -9.09 -21.54 6.02
C HIS A 64 -8.22 -21.25 7.27
N GLU A 65 -6.97 -20.82 7.06
CA GLU A 65 -6.06 -20.38 8.10
C GLU A 65 -6.14 -18.87 8.29
N ASN A 66 -5.88 -18.40 9.51
CA ASN A 66 -5.81 -16.98 9.81
C ASN A 66 -4.60 -16.35 9.10
N ASN A 67 -4.86 -15.32 8.28
CA ASN A 67 -3.85 -14.61 7.49
C ASN A 67 -3.57 -13.18 7.99
N ILE A 68 -4.15 -12.79 9.12
CA ILE A 68 -4.07 -11.43 9.67
C ILE A 68 -2.65 -11.06 10.12
N LEU A 69 -1.84 -12.05 10.49
CA LEU A 69 -0.41 -11.81 10.79
C LEU A 69 0.29 -11.16 9.60
N TYR A 70 0.08 -11.67 8.39
CA TYR A 70 0.70 -11.15 7.18
C TYR A 70 0.23 -9.73 6.89
N PHE A 71 -1.05 -9.44 7.12
CA PHE A 71 -1.61 -8.09 7.03
C PHE A 71 -0.92 -7.13 8.01
N ASN A 72 -0.78 -7.52 9.28
CA ASN A 72 -0.12 -6.69 10.30
C ASN A 72 1.36 -6.43 9.97
N LEU A 73 2.07 -7.44 9.45
CA LEU A 73 3.46 -7.29 9.00
C LEU A 73 3.60 -6.41 7.76
N ALA A 74 2.60 -6.40 6.87
CA ALA A 74 2.63 -5.60 5.65
C ALA A 74 2.60 -4.09 5.95
N ILE A 75 1.87 -3.65 6.97
CA ILE A 75 1.64 -2.23 7.27
C ILE A 75 2.94 -1.42 7.44
N PRO A 76 3.87 -1.77 8.36
CA PRO A 76 5.08 -0.98 8.54
C PRO A 76 6.03 -1.11 7.34
N VAL A 77 6.01 -2.26 6.66
CA VAL A 77 6.82 -2.50 5.46
C VAL A 77 6.34 -1.63 4.29
N ASN A 78 5.03 -1.57 4.05
CA ASN A 78 4.40 -0.73 3.03
C ASN A 78 4.74 0.74 3.28
N TYR A 79 4.58 1.21 4.52
CA TYR A 79 4.94 2.58 4.88
C TYR A 79 6.43 2.87 4.63
N ALA A 80 7.31 1.95 4.97
CA ALA A 80 8.76 2.13 4.79
C ALA A 80 9.14 2.30 3.31
N PHE A 81 8.61 1.45 2.44
CA PHE A 81 8.92 1.54 1.01
C PHE A 81 8.21 2.72 0.34
N LEU A 82 6.88 2.84 0.51
CA LEU A 82 6.10 3.90 -0.12
C LEU A 82 6.47 5.28 0.42
N GLY A 83 6.61 5.41 1.73
CA GLY A 83 7.12 6.62 2.38
C GLY A 83 8.56 6.91 1.95
N GLY A 84 9.41 5.88 1.90
CA GLY A 84 10.81 6.00 1.46
C GLY A 84 10.96 6.55 0.04
N MET A 85 9.98 6.36 -0.85
CA MET A 85 10.01 6.98 -2.18
C MET A 85 10.08 8.51 -2.14
N PHE A 86 9.43 9.13 -1.14
CA PHE A 86 9.46 10.59 -0.96
C PHE A 86 10.82 11.11 -0.49
N TYR A 87 11.67 10.27 0.11
CA TYR A 87 13.03 10.64 0.50
C TYR A 87 13.87 11.11 -0.71
N PHE A 88 13.66 10.48 -1.87
CA PHE A 88 14.35 10.82 -3.11
C PHE A 88 13.71 11.99 -3.86
N LYS A 89 12.53 12.44 -3.43
CA LYS A 89 11.75 13.49 -4.09
C LYS A 89 11.75 14.82 -3.35
N PHE A 90 11.90 14.81 -2.04
CA PHE A 90 12.08 16.04 -1.29
C PHE A 90 13.49 16.62 -1.49
N ASP A 91 13.58 17.93 -1.59
CA ASP A 91 14.88 18.63 -1.63
C ASP A 91 15.37 18.99 -0.23
N SER A 92 14.45 19.31 0.68
CA SER A 92 14.75 19.75 2.04
C SER A 92 15.32 18.63 2.91
N SER A 93 16.53 18.83 3.45
CA SER A 93 17.16 17.91 4.39
C SER A 93 16.32 17.70 5.66
N SER A 94 15.62 18.75 6.12
CA SER A 94 14.73 18.65 7.29
C SER A 94 13.56 17.70 7.04
N LEU A 95 12.95 17.74 5.85
CA LEU A 95 11.87 16.81 5.49
C LEU A 95 12.38 15.38 5.37
N LYS A 96 13.58 15.18 4.80
CA LYS A 96 14.21 13.85 4.74
C LYS A 96 14.46 13.25 6.12
N LYS A 97 15.00 14.05 7.05
CA LYS A 97 15.21 13.61 8.45
C LYS A 97 13.88 13.33 9.15
N GLY A 98 12.88 14.19 8.95
CA GLY A 98 11.54 13.99 9.48
C GLY A 98 10.89 12.70 8.98
N LEU A 99 11.02 12.40 7.68
CA LEU A 99 10.54 11.16 7.06
C LEU A 99 11.27 9.92 7.61
N LEU A 100 12.59 9.97 7.76
CA LEU A 100 13.32 8.84 8.36
C LEU A 100 12.89 8.62 9.82
N ALA A 101 12.73 9.69 10.58
CA ALA A 101 12.21 9.63 11.95
C ALA A 101 10.78 9.08 11.99
N SER A 102 9.92 9.46 11.03
CA SER A 102 8.55 8.96 10.95
C SER A 102 8.51 7.47 10.60
N ILE A 103 9.38 6.98 9.72
CA ILE A 103 9.49 5.55 9.41
C ILE A 103 9.87 4.76 10.67
N VAL A 104 10.95 5.17 11.36
CA VAL A 104 11.39 4.48 12.59
C VAL A 104 10.33 4.56 13.69
N GLY A 105 9.73 5.73 13.89
CA GLY A 105 8.65 5.92 14.87
C GLY A 105 7.42 5.08 14.53
N PHE A 106 7.05 4.98 13.25
CA PHE A 106 5.91 4.19 12.80
C PHE A 106 6.14 2.69 12.96
N PHE A 107 7.37 2.19 12.78
CA PHE A 107 7.71 0.80 13.13
C PHE A 107 7.48 0.51 14.61
N ALA A 108 7.97 1.38 15.51
CA ALA A 108 7.76 1.22 16.94
C ALA A 108 6.28 1.32 17.32
N PHE A 109 5.55 2.26 16.72
CA PHE A 109 4.10 2.42 16.91
C PHE A 109 3.32 1.18 16.45
N THR A 110 3.65 0.64 15.28
CA THR A 110 2.97 -0.55 14.75
C THR A 110 3.27 -1.78 15.59
N ALA A 111 4.50 -1.94 16.07
CA ALA A 111 4.84 -3.00 17.01
C ALA A 111 3.96 -2.89 18.26
N TRP A 112 3.93 -1.71 18.90
CA TRP A 112 3.06 -1.46 20.06
C TRP A 112 1.59 -1.78 19.78
N ASP A 113 1.05 -1.38 18.63
CA ASP A 113 -0.34 -1.64 18.27
C ASP A 113 -0.64 -3.13 18.06
N VAL A 114 0.31 -3.90 17.51
CA VAL A 114 0.20 -5.37 17.42
C VAL A 114 0.15 -6.00 18.81
N PHE A 115 1.04 -5.62 19.73
CA PHE A 115 1.05 -6.10 21.12
C PHE A 115 -0.23 -5.70 21.88
N ASN A 116 -0.74 -4.49 21.63
CA ASN A 116 -1.95 -4.00 22.29
C ASN A 116 -3.23 -4.68 21.76
N SER A 117 -3.26 -5.00 20.47
CA SER A 117 -4.40 -5.65 19.82
C SER A 117 -4.44 -7.16 20.07
N ASN A 118 -3.31 -7.78 20.45
CA ASN A 118 -3.17 -9.23 20.62
C ASN A 118 -2.54 -9.56 21.98
N SER A 119 -3.37 -10.03 22.93
CA SER A 119 -2.91 -10.43 24.26
C SER A 119 -1.94 -11.61 24.25
N GLU A 120 -2.09 -12.54 23.30
CA GLU A 120 -1.21 -13.69 23.11
C GLU A 120 -0.69 -13.72 21.68
N ILE A 121 0.55 -13.26 21.46
CA ILE A 121 1.15 -13.21 20.10
C ILE A 121 1.43 -14.59 19.53
N THR A 122 1.66 -15.57 20.39
CA THR A 122 1.92 -16.95 19.99
C THR A 122 0.67 -17.65 19.45
N ASP A 123 -0.52 -17.13 19.74
CA ASP A 123 -1.77 -17.63 19.19
C ASP A 123 -2.02 -17.04 17.79
N LEU A 124 -1.43 -17.70 16.79
CA LEU A 124 -1.59 -17.34 15.39
C LEU A 124 -3.02 -17.59 14.87
N HIS A 125 -3.81 -18.43 15.54
CA HIS A 125 -5.16 -18.74 15.11
C HIS A 125 -6.14 -17.62 15.45
N ASN A 126 -6.03 -17.04 16.65
CA ASN A 126 -6.89 -15.94 17.11
C ASN A 126 -6.28 -14.54 16.91
N HIS A 127 -5.23 -14.43 16.09
CA HIS A 127 -4.57 -13.16 15.81
C HIS A 127 -5.53 -12.15 15.17
N ARG A 128 -5.55 -10.94 15.71
CA ARG A 128 -6.46 -9.84 15.34
C ARG A 128 -5.74 -8.75 14.58
N ALA A 129 -6.50 -8.05 13.74
CA ALA A 129 -6.00 -6.92 12.99
C ALA A 129 -5.65 -5.78 13.95
N VAL A 130 -4.60 -5.03 13.61
CA VAL A 130 -4.22 -3.82 14.33
C VAL A 130 -5.36 -2.78 14.34
N LEU A 131 -5.49 -2.08 15.47
CA LEU A 131 -6.59 -1.12 15.68
C LEU A 131 -6.33 0.24 15.03
N PHE A 132 -5.08 0.71 15.03
CA PHE A 132 -4.75 2.09 14.68
C PHE A 132 -3.72 2.21 13.56
N ALA A 133 -2.76 1.28 13.48
CA ALA A 133 -1.60 1.39 12.61
C ALA A 133 -1.99 1.53 11.13
N LYS A 134 -3.03 0.82 10.66
CA LYS A 134 -3.49 0.95 9.26
C LYS A 134 -4.02 2.35 8.95
N THR A 135 -4.77 2.96 9.88
CA THR A 135 -5.30 4.31 9.71
C THR A 135 -4.19 5.35 9.78
N VAL A 136 -3.27 5.19 10.73
CA VAL A 136 -2.10 6.08 10.87
C VAL A 136 -1.20 6.00 9.64
N GLU A 137 -0.96 4.80 9.08
CA GLU A 137 -0.28 4.62 7.80
C GLU A 137 -0.91 5.50 6.71
N GLY A 138 -2.24 5.43 6.56
CA GLY A 138 -2.96 6.19 5.55
C GLY A 138 -2.83 7.70 5.75
N VAL A 139 -2.98 8.19 6.98
CA VAL A 139 -2.80 9.61 7.30
C VAL A 139 -1.37 10.07 6.97
N LEU A 140 -0.36 9.28 7.33
CA LEU A 140 1.04 9.62 7.05
C LEU A 140 1.33 9.64 5.55
N ILE A 141 0.88 8.63 4.78
CA ILE A 141 1.08 8.60 3.33
C ILE A 141 0.35 9.78 2.65
N ILE A 142 -0.89 10.06 3.02
CA ILE A 142 -1.64 11.21 2.48
C ILE A 142 -0.92 12.51 2.80
N THR A 143 -0.41 12.67 4.03
CA THR A 143 0.36 13.86 4.43
C THR A 143 1.61 14.03 3.55
N LEU A 144 2.35 12.95 3.29
CA LEU A 144 3.53 12.97 2.42
C LEU A 144 3.18 13.35 0.97
N ILE A 145 2.08 12.82 0.44
CA ILE A 145 1.58 13.16 -0.90
C ILE A 145 1.22 14.65 -0.98
N LEU A 146 0.49 15.17 0.00
CA LEU A 146 0.09 16.58 0.04
C LEU A 146 1.30 17.50 0.18
N LEU A 147 2.27 17.16 1.03
CA LEU A 147 3.54 17.89 1.14
C LEU A 147 4.31 17.89 -0.18
N PHE A 148 4.35 16.76 -0.87
CA PHE A 148 5.00 16.63 -2.16
C PHE A 148 4.34 17.48 -3.25
N PHE A 149 3.00 17.44 -3.36
CA PHE A 149 2.27 18.30 -4.30
C PHE A 149 2.43 19.78 -3.95
N TYR A 150 2.47 20.13 -2.67
CA TYR A 150 2.76 21.49 -2.23
C TYR A 150 4.14 21.98 -2.72
N GLU A 151 5.19 21.15 -2.59
CA GLU A 151 6.53 21.51 -3.10
C GLU A 151 6.56 21.66 -4.62
N ILE A 152 5.91 20.77 -5.37
CA ILE A 152 5.82 20.88 -6.84
C ILE A 152 5.12 22.18 -7.25
N ILE A 153 3.96 22.48 -6.65
CA ILE A 153 3.17 23.67 -7.00
C ILE A 153 3.98 24.93 -6.69
N LYS A 154 4.70 24.95 -5.56
CA LYS A 154 5.54 26.07 -5.16
C LYS A 154 6.75 26.27 -6.08
N SER A 155 7.36 25.19 -6.56
CA SER A 155 8.56 25.26 -7.39
C SER A 155 8.27 25.53 -8.86
N LEU A 156 7.03 25.33 -9.34
CA LEU A 156 6.60 25.48 -10.74
C LEU A 156 7.47 24.71 -11.75
N GLN A 157 8.22 23.70 -11.28
CA GLN A 157 9.24 23.01 -12.08
C GLN A 157 8.66 22.08 -13.15
N ILE A 158 7.40 21.66 -13.02
CA ILE A 158 6.80 20.64 -13.88
C ILE A 158 5.82 21.29 -14.87
N PRO A 159 6.15 21.34 -16.18
CA PRO A 159 5.29 21.96 -17.19
C PRO A 159 4.01 21.16 -17.47
N ASN A 160 4.02 19.84 -17.25
CA ASN A 160 2.84 18.99 -17.36
C ASN A 160 2.86 17.86 -16.32
N LEU A 161 1.93 17.92 -15.36
CA LEU A 161 1.76 16.93 -14.29
C LEU A 161 1.37 15.55 -14.81
N LEU A 162 0.60 15.47 -15.89
CA LEU A 162 0.10 14.20 -16.43
C LEU A 162 1.19 13.37 -17.10
N THR A 163 2.27 14.01 -17.54
CA THR A 163 3.44 13.30 -18.09
C THR A 163 4.44 12.92 -17.01
N PHE A 164 4.25 13.36 -15.76
CA PHE A 164 5.18 13.09 -14.68
C PHE A 164 4.86 11.73 -14.02
N PRO A 165 5.76 10.72 -14.14
CA PRO A 165 5.49 9.36 -13.67
C PRO A 165 5.05 9.26 -12.21
N PHE A 166 5.67 10.03 -11.33
CA PHE A 166 5.44 9.97 -9.89
C PHE A 166 4.11 10.63 -9.46
N PHE A 167 3.53 11.50 -10.30
CA PHE A 167 2.20 12.07 -10.07
C PHE A 167 1.12 10.97 -10.09
N TRP A 168 1.21 10.04 -11.05
CA TRP A 168 0.28 8.90 -11.13
C TRP A 168 0.41 7.98 -9.93
N VAL A 169 1.65 7.73 -9.48
CA VAL A 169 1.90 6.96 -8.25
C VAL A 169 1.23 7.63 -7.04
N CYS A 170 1.46 8.93 -6.83
CA CYS A 170 0.84 9.68 -5.74
C CYS A 170 -0.69 9.67 -5.83
N SER A 171 -1.25 9.79 -7.04
CA SER A 171 -2.70 9.81 -7.25
C SER A 171 -3.33 8.45 -6.91
N GLY A 172 -2.70 7.34 -7.30
CA GLY A 172 -3.14 5.99 -6.93
C GLY A 172 -3.11 5.78 -5.41
N LEU A 173 -2.00 6.16 -4.76
CA LEU A 173 -1.85 6.07 -3.30
C LEU A 173 -2.88 6.93 -2.57
N LEU A 174 -3.13 8.16 -3.05
CA LEU A 174 -4.10 9.07 -2.44
C LEU A 174 -5.49 8.45 -2.45
N LEU A 175 -5.94 7.92 -3.60
CA LEU A 175 -7.25 7.26 -3.71
C LEU A 175 -7.34 6.03 -2.80
N TYR A 176 -6.30 5.18 -2.82
CA TYR A 176 -6.25 3.98 -1.99
C TYR A 176 -6.33 4.30 -0.49
N TYR A 177 -5.41 5.11 0.03
CA TYR A 177 -5.38 5.40 1.47
C TYR A 177 -6.54 6.28 1.94
N SER A 178 -7.12 7.12 1.07
CA SER A 178 -8.32 7.87 1.43
C SER A 178 -9.51 6.94 1.66
N SER A 179 -9.63 5.85 0.88
CA SER A 179 -10.70 4.87 1.08
C SER A 179 -10.68 4.25 2.48
N PHE A 180 -9.50 3.97 3.05
CA PHE A 180 -9.36 3.44 4.40
C PHE A 180 -9.77 4.43 5.48
N ILE A 181 -9.52 5.73 5.30
CA ILE A 181 -9.93 6.75 6.29
C ILE A 181 -11.45 6.79 6.43
N PHE A 182 -12.18 6.64 5.32
CA PHE A 182 -13.65 6.62 5.36
C PHE A 182 -14.23 5.30 5.88
N ILE A 183 -13.53 4.18 5.67
CA ILE A 183 -14.01 2.85 6.03
C ILE A 183 -13.62 2.45 7.45
N ALA A 184 -12.49 2.92 7.98
CA ALA A 184 -12.00 2.54 9.31
C ALA A 184 -13.01 2.81 10.46
N PRO A 185 -13.73 3.94 10.50
CA PRO A 185 -14.78 4.15 11.51
C PRO A 185 -15.92 3.14 11.39
N VAL A 186 -16.28 2.76 10.17
CA VAL A 186 -17.35 1.78 9.91
C VAL A 186 -16.92 0.39 10.38
N LEU A 187 -15.70 -0.04 10.06
CA LEU A 187 -15.12 -1.30 10.51
C LEU A 187 -15.01 -1.39 12.04
N HIS A 188 -14.61 -0.30 12.70
CA HIS A 188 -14.55 -0.26 14.16
C HIS A 188 -15.95 -0.37 14.77
N TYR A 189 -16.93 0.32 14.19
CA TYR A 189 -18.32 0.32 14.67
C TYR A 189 -18.97 -1.06 14.55
N THR A 190 -18.73 -1.79 13.45
CA THR A 190 -19.26 -3.14 13.26
C THR A 190 -18.57 -4.18 14.15
N ALA A 191 -17.28 -4.03 14.44
CA ALA A 191 -16.54 -4.94 15.32
C ALA A 191 -16.92 -4.81 16.80
N THR A 192 -17.47 -3.66 17.24
CA THR A 192 -17.84 -3.41 18.64
C THR A 192 -19.30 -3.71 18.96
N TRP A 193 -20.13 -4.02 17.97
CA TRP A 193 -21.55 -4.35 18.17
C TRP A 193 -21.79 -5.86 18.15
N ASN A 194 -22.59 -6.36 19.10
CA ASN A 194 -22.90 -7.79 19.30
C ASN A 194 -23.72 -8.43 18.16
N HIS A 195 -24.08 -7.68 17.13
CA HIS A 195 -24.76 -8.19 15.95
C HIS A 195 -23.83 -8.06 14.75
N SER A 196 -23.56 -9.18 14.09
CA SER A 196 -22.84 -9.24 12.81
C SER A 196 -23.63 -8.47 11.76
N VAL A 197 -23.36 -7.17 11.64
CA VAL A 197 -23.86 -6.37 10.53
C VAL A 197 -23.06 -6.79 9.31
N ASP A 198 -23.73 -7.43 8.36
CA ASP A 198 -23.17 -7.71 7.03
C ASP A 198 -22.77 -6.37 6.40
N MET A 199 -21.46 -6.13 6.30
CA MET A 199 -20.92 -4.89 5.74
C MET A 199 -21.05 -4.85 4.21
N GLY A 200 -21.52 -5.93 3.57
CA GLY A 200 -21.88 -5.99 2.16
C GLY A 200 -20.80 -5.40 1.25
N ILE A 201 -21.18 -4.39 0.47
CA ILE A 201 -20.27 -3.75 -0.50
C ILE A 201 -19.10 -3.03 0.20
N THR A 202 -19.25 -2.57 1.44
CA THR A 202 -18.22 -1.78 2.12
C THR A 202 -16.92 -2.57 2.34
N GLU A 203 -16.99 -3.89 2.47
CA GLU A 203 -15.82 -4.78 2.55
C GLU A 203 -15.03 -4.84 1.24
N THR A 204 -15.69 -4.59 0.10
CA THR A 204 -15.07 -4.70 -1.24
C THR A 204 -14.41 -3.41 -1.70
N ILE A 205 -14.78 -2.27 -1.12
CA ILE A 205 -14.28 -0.94 -1.53
C ILE A 205 -12.75 -0.85 -1.47
N PRO A 206 -12.07 -1.26 -0.39
CA PRO A 206 -10.60 -1.17 -0.32
C PRO A 206 -9.92 -1.97 -1.43
N THR A 207 -10.45 -3.15 -1.76
CA THR A 207 -9.93 -4.02 -2.83
C THR A 207 -10.10 -3.37 -4.21
N ILE A 208 -11.22 -2.69 -4.47
CA ILE A 208 -11.42 -1.94 -5.71
C ILE A 208 -10.38 -0.82 -5.82
N PHE A 209 -10.18 -0.04 -4.76
CA PHE A 209 -9.20 1.04 -4.77
C PHE A 209 -7.75 0.52 -4.85
N GLU A 210 -7.48 -0.67 -4.36
CA GLU A 210 -6.19 -1.34 -4.54
C GLU A 210 -5.91 -1.66 -6.01
N ILE A 211 -6.91 -2.20 -6.72
CA ILE A 211 -6.83 -2.45 -8.16
C ILE A 211 -6.60 -1.14 -8.91
N VAL A 212 -7.37 -0.09 -8.59
CA VAL A 212 -7.20 1.24 -9.18
C VAL A 212 -5.79 1.78 -8.91
N CYS A 213 -5.27 1.64 -7.69
CA CYS A 213 -3.92 2.06 -7.34
C CYS A 213 -2.85 1.34 -8.20
N ALA A 214 -2.97 0.03 -8.39
CA ALA A 214 -2.06 -0.75 -9.23
C ALA A 214 -2.10 -0.32 -10.71
N LEU A 215 -3.29 0.04 -11.22
CA LEU A 215 -3.44 0.61 -12.56
C LEU A 215 -2.76 1.99 -12.67
N PHE A 216 -2.91 2.85 -11.67
CA PHE A 216 -2.23 4.14 -11.62
C PHE A 216 -0.70 3.99 -11.57
N PHE A 217 -0.18 3.00 -10.83
CA PHE A 217 1.25 2.69 -10.87
C PHE A 217 1.69 2.29 -12.27
N SER A 218 0.90 1.45 -12.94
CA SER A 218 1.17 1.00 -14.29
C SER A 218 1.22 2.16 -15.29
N VAL A 219 0.29 3.11 -15.20
CA VAL A 219 0.29 4.34 -16.01
C VAL A 219 1.53 5.19 -15.72
N GLY A 220 1.85 5.42 -14.44
CA GLY A 220 3.05 6.16 -14.05
C GLY A 220 4.33 5.55 -14.61
N ILE A 221 4.49 4.23 -14.46
CA ILE A 221 5.65 3.47 -14.96
C ILE A 221 5.71 3.49 -16.49
N TYR A 222 4.56 3.41 -17.17
CA TYR A 222 4.50 3.46 -18.63
C TYR A 222 5.03 4.79 -19.17
N HIS A 223 4.69 5.91 -18.51
CA HIS A 223 5.21 7.23 -18.86
C HIS A 223 6.68 7.44 -18.49
N PHE A 224 7.30 6.54 -17.72
CA PHE A 224 8.73 6.64 -17.41
C PHE A 224 9.57 6.48 -18.68
N SER A 225 10.49 7.42 -18.91
CA SER A 225 11.45 7.45 -20.01
C SER A 225 12.85 7.66 -19.44
N ALA A 226 13.74 6.66 -19.62
CA ALA A 226 15.12 6.75 -19.15
C ALA A 226 15.92 7.88 -19.84
N ALA A 227 15.53 8.27 -21.06
CA ALA A 227 16.20 9.31 -21.84
C ALA A 227 15.93 10.73 -21.32
N ASP A 228 14.77 10.95 -20.69
CA ASP A 228 14.37 12.25 -20.15
C ASP A 228 14.90 12.46 -18.73
N TYR A 229 15.11 11.37 -18.00
CA TYR A 229 15.59 11.40 -16.62
C TYR A 229 17.10 11.61 -16.48
N ALA A 230 17.90 11.22 -17.49
CA ALA A 230 19.34 11.49 -17.51
C ALA A 230 19.70 12.97 -17.78
N LYS A 231 18.69 13.83 -18.01
CA LYS A 231 18.86 15.26 -18.32
C LYS A 231 18.43 16.19 -17.17
N GLN A 232 17.89 15.65 -16.08
CA GLN A 232 17.56 16.38 -14.84
C GLN A 232 18.63 16.11 -13.79
#